data_AF-A0A2U1ICM5-F1
#
_entry.id   AF-A0A2U1ICM5-F1
#
_cell.length_a   1.000
_cell.length_b   1.000
_cell.length_c   1.000
_cell.angle_alpha   90.00
_cell.angle_beta   90.00
_cell.angle_gamma   90.00
#
_symmetry.space_group_name_H-M   'P 1'
#
loop_
_entity.id
_entity.type
_entity.pdbx_description
1 polymer ?
#
loop_
_entity_poly.entity_id
_entity_poly.type
_entity_poly.pdbx_seq_one_letter_code
_entity_poly.pdbx_strand_id
1 'polypeptide(L)'
;MIEIEESSGNVYEDLGTPNANEMRVKSQLAAKIGEIIKARHLTQVQASEILGLSQPKLSEMLRGKFRGISEAKMMECLLLLGRDVQIVVKSAPRSRKEGRIEVFFS
;
A
#
# COMPACT_ATOMS: atom_id res chain seq x y z
N MET A 1 5.73 18.72 -26.17
CA MET A 1 5.43 17.31 -26.51
C MET A 1 5.79 16.54 -25.25
N ILE A 2 4.80 16.07 -24.49
CA ILE A 2 5.07 15.28 -23.29
C ILE A 2 5.02 13.83 -23.76
N GLU A 3 6.18 13.18 -23.83
CA GLU A 3 6.27 11.73 -24.02
C GLU A 3 5.60 11.08 -22.80
N ILE A 4 4.47 10.43 -23.06
CA ILE A 4 3.81 9.59 -22.06
C ILE A 4 4.33 8.18 -22.33
N GLU A 5 5.33 7.76 -21.57
CA GLU A 5 5.73 6.36 -21.52
C GLU A 5 4.67 5.56 -20.77
N GLU A 6 4.21 4.45 -21.37
CA GLU A 6 3.35 3.49 -20.69
C GLU A 6 4.09 2.91 -19.49
N SER A 7 3.70 3.36 -18.29
CA SER A 7 4.27 2.87 -17.05
C SER A 7 4.05 1.36 -16.93
N SER A 8 5.12 0.64 -16.61
CA SER A 8 5.14 -0.80 -16.27
C SER A 8 4.24 -1.18 -15.07
N GLY A 9 3.53 -0.22 -14.49
CA GLY A 9 2.75 -0.36 -13.27
C GLY A 9 3.58 -0.17 -11.99
N ASN A 10 4.87 0.15 -12.10
CA ASN A 10 5.75 0.39 -10.95
C ASN A 10 6.70 1.58 -11.14
N VAL A 11 6.20 2.80 -10.88
CA VAL A 11 6.98 4.06 -10.90
C VAL A 11 8.25 4.03 -10.02
N TYR A 12 8.33 3.13 -9.02
CA TYR A 12 9.49 3.04 -8.14
C TYR A 12 10.62 2.16 -8.69
N GLU A 13 10.33 1.23 -9.61
CA GLU A 13 11.35 0.48 -10.34
C GLU A 13 12.10 1.37 -11.33
N ASP A 14 11.38 2.27 -12.00
CA ASP A 14 11.96 3.22 -12.97
C ASP A 14 12.86 4.28 -12.31
N LEU A 15 12.73 4.48 -10.99
CA LEU A 15 13.50 5.45 -10.20
C LEU A 15 14.73 4.86 -9.49
N GLY A 16 15.04 3.57 -9.65
CA GLY A 16 16.30 2.97 -9.17
C GLY A 16 16.52 3.03 -7.64
N THR A 17 15.45 3.10 -6.84
CA THR A 17 15.56 3.24 -5.39
C THR A 17 15.73 1.89 -4.67
N PRO A 18 16.60 1.80 -3.63
CA PRO A 18 16.84 0.56 -2.88
C PRO A 18 15.59 -0.09 -2.25
N ASN A 19 14.50 0.68 -2.09
CA ASN A 19 13.27 0.26 -1.43
C ASN A 19 12.07 0.18 -2.39
N ALA A 20 12.29 0.06 -3.71
CA ALA A 20 11.21 0.07 -4.70
C ALA A 20 10.10 -0.97 -4.41
N ASN A 21 10.48 -2.17 -3.97
CA ASN A 21 9.52 -3.22 -3.58
C ASN A 21 8.69 -2.85 -2.35
N GLU A 22 9.31 -2.30 -1.31
CA GLU A 22 8.63 -1.84 -0.09
C GLU A 22 7.64 -0.70 -0.43
N MET A 23 8.06 0.25 -1.27
CA MET A 23 7.19 1.37 -1.67
C MET A 23 6.03 0.91 -2.54
N ARG A 24 6.23 -0.09 -3.41
CA ARG A 24 5.14 -0.70 -4.18
C ARG A 24 4.13 -1.41 -3.28
N VAL A 25 4.58 -2.16 -2.27
CA VAL A 25 3.67 -2.82 -1.32
C VAL A 25 2.86 -1.78 -0.54
N LYS A 26 3.54 -0.75 0.01
CA LYS A 26 2.86 0.32 0.75
C LYS A 26 1.89 1.12 -0.11
N SER A 27 2.22 1.38 -1.39
CA SER A 27 1.32 2.11 -2.28
C SER A 27 0.05 1.31 -2.59
N GLN A 28 0.17 0.00 -2.84
CA GLN A 28 -0.97 -0.89 -3.04
C GLN A 28 -1.87 -0.95 -1.80
N LEU A 29 -1.28 -1.12 -0.61
CA LEU A 29 -2.04 -1.13 0.64
C LEU A 29 -2.75 0.21 0.90
N ALA A 30 -2.06 1.33 0.71
CA ALA A 30 -2.64 2.67 0.89
C ALA A 30 -3.79 2.94 -0.08
N ALA A 31 -3.63 2.55 -1.35
CA ALA A 31 -4.69 2.65 -2.36
C ALA A 31 -5.93 1.86 -1.90
N LYS A 32 -5.75 0.62 -1.45
CA LYS A 32 -6.87 -0.21 -0.98
C LYS A 32 -7.56 0.36 0.24
N ILE A 33 -6.80 0.88 1.20
CA ILE A 33 -7.35 1.58 2.38
C ILE A 33 -8.18 2.79 1.93
N GLY A 34 -7.66 3.60 1.00
CA GLY A 34 -8.36 4.75 0.44
C GLY A 34 -9.65 4.39 -0.28
N GLU A 35 -9.66 3.32 -1.07
CA GLU A 35 -10.87 2.78 -1.71
C GLU A 35 -11.93 2.41 -0.70
N ILE A 36 -11.56 1.69 0.38
CA ILE A 36 -12.52 1.25 1.39
C ILE A 36 -13.09 2.42 2.17
N ILE A 37 -12.27 3.42 2.53
CA ILE A 37 -12.72 4.65 3.19
C ILE A 37 -13.77 5.36 2.32
N LYS A 38 -13.50 5.50 1.02
CA LYS A 38 -14.42 6.12 0.06
C LYS A 38 -15.72 5.32 -0.09
N ALA A 39 -15.62 4.00 -0.26
CA ALA A 39 -16.77 3.11 -0.44
C ALA A 39 -17.68 3.06 0.80
N ARG A 40 -17.13 3.30 1.99
CA ARG A 40 -17.88 3.41 3.25
C ARG A 40 -18.37 4.83 3.55
N HIS A 41 -18.12 5.78 2.66
CA HIS A 41 -18.45 7.20 2.86
C HIS A 41 -17.89 7.78 4.17
N LEU A 42 -16.73 7.29 4.60
CA LEU A 42 -16.08 7.79 5.80
C LEU A 42 -15.39 9.12 5.50
N THR A 43 -15.66 10.11 6.35
CA THR A 43 -14.83 11.32 6.40
C THR A 43 -13.44 10.96 6.88
N GLN A 44 -12.47 11.83 6.60
CA GLN A 44 -11.10 11.62 7.04
C GLN A 44 -10.99 11.59 8.58
N VAL A 45 -11.84 12.32 9.30
CA VAL A 45 -11.88 12.32 10.77
C VAL A 45 -12.36 10.96 11.29
N GLN A 46 -13.49 10.46 10.79
CA GLN A 46 -14.03 9.15 11.17
C GLN A 46 -13.05 8.01 10.85
N ALA A 47 -12.44 8.05 9.67
CA ALA A 47 -11.42 7.07 9.30
C ALA A 47 -10.21 7.13 10.24
N SER A 48 -9.77 8.33 10.64
CA SER A 48 -8.68 8.49 11.60
C SER A 48 -8.98 7.87 12.97
N GLU A 49 -10.21 8.04 13.46
CA GLU A 49 -10.68 7.44 14.72
C GLU A 49 -10.69 5.91 14.64
N ILE A 50 -11.28 5.36 13.56
CA ILE A 50 -11.34 3.91 13.33
C ILE A 50 -9.94 3.30 13.22
N LEU A 51 -9.03 3.96 12.51
CA LEU A 51 -7.70 3.44 12.21
C LEU A 51 -6.67 3.69 13.33
N GLY A 52 -7.03 4.48 14.35
CA GLY A 52 -6.10 4.91 15.40
C GLY A 52 -4.92 5.71 14.84
N LEU A 53 -5.15 6.51 13.79
CA LEU A 53 -4.14 7.36 13.14
C LEU A 53 -4.55 8.82 13.27
N SER A 54 -3.59 9.71 13.54
CA SER A 54 -3.85 11.14 13.47
C SER A 54 -4.30 11.54 12.05
N GLN A 55 -5.19 12.54 11.95
CA GLN A 55 -5.69 13.02 10.66
C GLN A 55 -4.57 13.43 9.68
N PRO A 56 -3.49 14.12 10.11
CA PRO A 56 -2.36 14.40 9.24
C PRO A 56 -1.66 13.13 8.74
N LYS A 57 -1.46 12.14 9.62
CA LYS A 57 -0.79 10.88 9.24
C LYS A 57 -1.61 10.08 8.24
N LEU A 58 -2.93 10.01 8.43
CA LEU A 58 -3.85 9.41 7.46
C LEU A 58 -3.82 10.17 6.13
N SER A 59 -3.79 11.50 6.15
CA SER A 59 -3.72 12.34 4.95
C SER A 59 -2.48 12.06 4.12
N GLU A 60 -1.32 12.06 4.77
CA GLU A 60 -0.03 11.86 4.11
C GLU A 60 0.06 10.45 3.52
N MET A 61 -0.43 9.43 4.25
CA MET A 61 -0.53 8.06 3.75
C MET A 61 -1.37 7.98 2.48
N LEU A 62 -2.57 8.58 2.46
CA LEU A 62 -3.47 8.56 1.30
C LEU A 62 -2.91 9.35 0.10
N ARG A 63 -1.94 10.25 0.33
CA ARG A 63 -1.24 11.03 -0.70
C ARG A 63 0.08 10.43 -1.18
N GLY A 64 0.38 9.18 -0.80
CA GLY A 64 1.58 8.51 -1.28
C GLY A 64 2.82 8.67 -0.39
N LYS A 65 2.68 9.30 0.78
CA LYS A 65 3.81 9.59 1.68
C LYS A 65 3.89 8.55 2.81
N PHE A 66 4.56 7.45 2.51
CA PHE A 66 4.54 6.25 3.37
C PHE A 66 5.68 6.14 4.39
N ARG A 67 6.68 7.05 4.37
CA ARG A 67 7.90 6.94 5.19
C ARG A 67 7.64 6.85 6.71
N GLY A 68 6.49 7.32 7.19
CA GLY A 68 6.12 7.32 8.61
C GLY A 68 5.18 6.18 9.05
N ILE A 69 4.87 5.22 8.17
CA ILE A 69 3.96 4.10 8.49
C ILE A 69 4.53 2.78 7.97
N SER A 70 4.47 1.74 8.82
CA SER A 70 4.92 0.40 8.47
C SER A 70 3.87 -0.37 7.67
N GLU A 71 4.31 -1.36 6.89
CA GLU A 71 3.40 -2.30 6.19
C GLU A 71 2.51 -3.03 7.20
N ALA A 72 3.05 -3.42 8.36
CA ALA A 72 2.28 -4.02 9.45
C ALA A 72 1.13 -3.12 9.92
N LYS A 73 1.37 -1.81 10.10
CA LYS A 73 0.30 -0.88 10.48
C LYS A 73 -0.73 -0.70 9.37
N MET A 74 -0.32 -0.75 8.10
CA MET A 74 -1.24 -0.72 6.97
C MET A 74 -2.12 -1.98 6.90
N MET A 75 -1.55 -3.16 7.15
CA MET A 75 -2.33 -4.40 7.28
C MET A 75 -3.32 -4.33 8.45
N GLU A 76 -2.90 -3.81 9.60
CA GLU A 76 -3.80 -3.56 10.74
C GLU A 76 -4.96 -2.63 10.36
N CYS A 77 -4.71 -1.58 9.56
CA CYS A 77 -5.77 -0.71 9.05
C CYS A 77 -6.78 -1.47 8.20
N LEU A 78 -6.35 -2.45 7.40
CA LEU A 78 -7.26 -3.30 6.63
C LEU A 78 -8.13 -4.17 7.56
N LEU A 79 -7.56 -4.72 8.64
CA LEU A 79 -8.30 -5.47 9.65
C LEU A 79 -9.37 -4.60 10.33
N LEU A 80 -9.01 -3.38 10.75
CA LEU A 80 -9.94 -2.41 11.35
C LEU A 80 -11.03 -1.96 10.38
N LEU A 81 -10.74 -2.00 9.08
CA LEU A 81 -11.70 -1.80 8.01
C LEU A 81 -12.42 -3.10 7.62
N GLY A 82 -12.42 -4.14 8.44
CA GLY A 82 -13.17 -5.38 8.24
C GLY A 82 -12.74 -6.15 6.99
N ARG A 83 -11.44 -6.15 6.68
CA ARG A 83 -10.84 -6.98 5.63
C ARG A 83 -9.93 -8.01 6.27
N ASP A 84 -10.08 -9.25 5.84
CA ASP A 84 -9.13 -10.29 6.20
C ASP A 84 -7.84 -10.12 5.39
N VAL A 85 -6.70 -10.33 6.04
CA VAL A 85 -5.38 -10.33 5.42
C VAL A 85 -4.80 -11.73 5.50
N GLN A 86 -4.52 -12.33 4.35
CA GLN A 86 -3.86 -13.63 4.25
C GLN A 86 -2.42 -13.45 3.78
N ILE A 87 -1.47 -14.05 4.50
CA ILE A 87 -0.05 -14.05 4.12
C ILE A 87 0.29 -15.43 3.59
N VAL A 88 0.67 -15.49 2.31
CA VAL A 88 1.05 -16.74 1.64
C VAL A 88 2.56 -16.75 1.40
N VAL A 89 3.24 -17.74 1.98
CA VAL A 89 4.68 -17.95 1.79
C VAL A 89 4.91 -19.15 0.87
N LYS A 90 5.60 -18.95 -0.24
CA LYS A 90 5.92 -19.99 -1.24
C LYS A 90 7.37 -19.88 -1.71
N SER A 91 7.94 -20.99 -2.17
CA SER A 91 9.29 -21.00 -2.75
C SER A 91 9.36 -20.09 -3.98
N ALA A 92 10.46 -19.36 -4.11
CA ALA A 92 10.75 -18.63 -5.34
C ALA A 92 11.00 -19.61 -6.50
N PRO A 93 10.66 -19.25 -7.75
CA PRO A 93 11.04 -20.05 -8.92
C PRO A 93 12.55 -20.26 -8.97
N ARG A 94 13.00 -21.41 -9.49
CA ARG A 94 14.44 -21.73 -9.61
C ARG A 94 15.25 -20.69 -10.38
N SER A 95 14.60 -19.89 -11.22
CA SER A 95 15.22 -18.79 -11.98
C SER A 95 15.54 -17.55 -11.14
N ARG A 96 15.06 -17.45 -9.88
CA ARG A 96 15.25 -16.28 -9.02
C ARG A 96 15.92 -16.65 -7.70
N LYS A 97 16.97 -15.90 -7.34
CA LYS A 97 17.77 -16.11 -6.13
C LYS A 97 17.03 -15.76 -4.83
N GLU A 98 16.16 -14.76 -4.85
CA GLU A 98 15.46 -14.24 -3.67
C GLU A 98 13.93 -14.25 -3.83
N GLY A 99 13.21 -14.17 -2.72
CA GLY A 99 11.75 -14.00 -2.70
C GLY A 99 11.32 -12.58 -3.10
N ARG A 100 10.02 -12.35 -3.19
CA ARG A 100 9.44 -11.01 -3.29
C ARG A 100 8.14 -10.95 -2.51
N ILE A 101 7.77 -9.76 -2.06
CA ILE A 101 6.47 -9.50 -1.46
C ILE A 101 5.52 -9.03 -2.55
N GLU A 102 4.34 -9.63 -2.61
CA GLU A 102 3.26 -9.25 -3.54
C GLU A 102 1.96 -9.14 -2.75
N VAL A 103 1.16 -8.12 -3.08
CA VAL A 103 -0.17 -7.95 -2.53
C VAL A 103 -1.17 -8.23 -3.64
N PHE A 104 -2.15 -9.08 -3.35
CA PHE A 104 -3.25 -9.41 -4.24
C PHE A 104 -4.55 -8.99 -3.55
N PHE A 105 -5.46 -8.36 -4.30
CA PHE A 105 -6.78 -7.99 -3.80
C PHE A 105 -7.82 -8.84 -4.51
N SER A 106 -8.73 -9.43 -3.74
CA SER A 106 -9.92 -10.14 -4.21
C SER A 106 -11.14 -9.23 -4.32
#